data_AF-A0A2G8KXJ4-F1
#
_entry.id   AF-A0A2G8KXJ4-F1
#
_cell.length_a   1.000
_cell.length_b   1.000
_cell.length_c   1.000
_cell.angle_alpha   90.00
_cell.angle_beta   90.00
_cell.angle_gamma   90.00
#
_symmetry.space_group_name_H-M   'P 1'
#
loop_
_entity.id
_entity.type
_entity.pdbx_description
1 polymer ?
#
loop_
_entity_poly.entity_id
_entity_poly.type
_entity_poly.pdbx_seq_one_letter_code
_entity_poly.pdbx_strand_id
1 'polypeptide(L)'
;MRHDIPKIGNMSEVYPHLVFHQFNSRLGERVKNILKYLFPVPKEDSKRVMTFVNQDDVISFRHHTYKKTDQKNIELTEVGPRFEMKLYEIRLGTIDQAAAADTEWVARPYMNTAKKRKYLSTE
;
A
#
# COMPACT_ATOMS: atom_id res chain seq x y z
N MET A 1 6.09 15.81 -5.73
CA MET A 1 6.65 15.35 -4.44
C MET A 1 6.06 16.18 -3.30
N ARG A 2 6.05 15.69 -2.06
CA ARG A 2 5.52 16.43 -0.89
C ARG A 2 6.17 17.82 -0.76
N HIS A 3 7.46 17.91 -1.06
CA HIS A 3 8.24 19.14 -1.01
C HIS A 3 7.84 20.18 -2.07
N ASP A 4 7.04 19.80 -3.07
CA ASP A 4 6.58 20.72 -4.12
C ASP A 4 5.35 21.52 -3.68
N ILE A 5 4.74 21.19 -2.54
CA ILE A 5 3.56 21.86 -2.01
C ILE A 5 4.00 23.01 -1.10
N PRO A 6 3.67 24.28 -1.42
CA PRO A 6 4.06 25.41 -0.61
C PRO A 6 3.38 25.38 0.77
N LYS A 7 4.10 25.81 1.81
CA LYS A 7 3.62 25.90 3.22
C LYS A 7 3.15 24.57 3.83
N ILE A 8 3.79 23.46 3.46
CA ILE A 8 3.47 22.16 4.08
C ILE A 8 4.05 22.09 5.50
N GLY A 9 3.20 21.90 6.50
CA GLY A 9 3.62 21.76 7.90
C GLY A 9 4.42 20.48 8.17
N ASN A 10 4.81 20.23 9.42
CA ASN A 10 5.50 19.00 9.80
C ASN A 10 4.54 17.80 9.76
N MET A 11 5.07 16.62 9.43
CA MET A 11 4.33 15.37 9.43
C MET A 11 4.38 14.72 10.81
N SER A 12 3.26 14.19 11.28
CA SER A 12 3.25 13.39 12.51
C SER A 12 3.98 12.06 12.29
N GLU A 13 4.88 11.71 13.20
CA GLU A 13 5.63 10.45 13.20
C GLU A 13 4.90 9.33 13.97
N VAL A 14 3.71 9.59 14.50
CA VAL A 14 2.89 8.59 15.19
C VAL A 14 2.61 7.40 14.27
N TYR A 15 2.52 6.21 14.87
CA TYR A 15 2.26 4.96 14.16
C TYR A 15 0.91 5.00 13.43
N PRO A 16 0.87 4.75 12.11
CA PRO A 16 -0.33 4.89 11.32
C PRO A 16 -1.25 3.66 11.42
N HIS A 17 -2.56 3.87 11.35
CA HIS A 17 -3.47 2.81 10.95
C HIS A 17 -3.30 2.51 9.46
N LEU A 18 -3.39 1.23 9.11
CA LEU A 18 -3.28 0.77 7.72
C LEU A 18 -4.64 0.29 7.21
N VAL A 19 -5.03 0.76 6.04
CA VAL A 19 -6.23 0.32 5.33
C VAL A 19 -5.81 -0.38 4.06
N PHE A 20 -6.25 -1.63 3.86
CA PHE A 20 -6.02 -2.40 2.64
C PHE A 20 -7.36 -2.71 1.99
N HIS A 21 -7.54 -2.34 0.72
CA HIS A 21 -8.76 -2.58 -0.04
C HIS A 21 -8.46 -3.45 -1.27
N GLN A 22 -9.29 -4.48 -1.51
CA GLN A 22 -9.20 -5.42 -2.66
C GLN A 22 -7.91 -6.26 -2.74
N PHE A 23 -7.39 -6.73 -1.60
CA PHE A 23 -6.27 -7.70 -1.53
C PHE A 23 -6.80 -9.08 -1.10
N ASN A 24 -7.66 -9.65 -1.93
CA ASN A 24 -8.48 -10.80 -1.54
C ASN A 24 -7.96 -12.14 -2.10
N SER A 25 -7.04 -12.10 -3.07
CA SER A 25 -6.41 -13.33 -3.58
C SER A 25 -5.31 -13.79 -2.62
N ARG A 26 -4.85 -15.05 -2.78
CA ARG A 26 -3.69 -15.56 -2.03
C ARG A 26 -2.42 -14.71 -2.22
N LEU A 27 -2.17 -14.24 -3.44
CA LEU A 27 -1.07 -13.31 -3.71
C LEU A 27 -1.35 -11.92 -3.12
N GLY A 28 -2.59 -11.46 -3.16
CA GLY A 28 -3.03 -10.22 -2.53
C GLY A 28 -2.77 -10.22 -1.02
N GLU A 29 -3.14 -11.29 -0.33
CA GLU A 29 -2.84 -11.47 1.10
C GLU A 29 -1.34 -11.50 1.38
N ARG A 30 -0.56 -12.16 0.51
CA ARG A 30 0.91 -12.18 0.61
C ARG A 30 1.50 -10.78 0.52
N VAL A 31 1.10 -9.99 -0.49
CA VAL A 31 1.56 -8.60 -0.67
C VAL A 31 1.10 -7.71 0.48
N LYS A 32 -0.16 -7.85 0.90
CA LYS A 32 -0.71 -7.16 2.08
C LYS A 32 0.13 -7.43 3.32
N ASN A 33 0.54 -8.67 3.56
CA ASN A 33 1.39 -9.01 4.70
C ASN A 33 2.77 -8.37 4.60
N ILE A 34 3.43 -8.45 3.43
CA ILE A 34 4.74 -7.80 3.22
C ILE A 34 4.64 -6.30 3.54
N LEU A 35 3.65 -5.60 2.98
CA LEU A 35 3.46 -4.16 3.19
C LEU A 35 3.05 -3.81 4.62
N LYS A 36 2.18 -4.61 5.25
CA LYS A 36 1.71 -4.40 6.63
C LYS A 36 2.86 -4.45 7.63
N TYR A 37 3.77 -5.41 7.47
CA TYR A 37 4.88 -5.61 8.42
C TYR A 37 6.03 -4.61 8.25
N LEU A 38 5.94 -3.68 7.30
CA LEU A 38 6.84 -2.52 7.24
C LEU A 38 6.51 -1.47 8.32
N PHE A 39 5.33 -1.56 8.95
CA PHE A 39 4.86 -0.58 9.91
C PHE A 39 4.63 -1.20 11.29
N PRO A 40 4.88 -0.42 12.37
CA PRO A 40 4.57 -0.83 13.73
C PRO A 40 3.06 -0.81 14.01
N VAL A 41 2.67 -1.50 15.08
CA VAL A 41 1.25 -1.56 15.52
C VAL A 41 0.82 -0.19 16.07
N PRO A 42 -0.24 0.43 15.52
CA PRO A 42 -0.73 1.73 15.98
C PRO A 42 -1.51 1.60 17.30
N LYS A 43 -1.56 2.69 18.07
CA LYS A 43 -2.51 2.86 19.17
C LYS A 43 -3.92 3.12 18.63
N GLU A 44 -4.95 2.81 19.39
CA GLU A 44 -6.36 2.99 19.00
C GLU A 44 -6.74 4.46 18.75
N ASP A 45 -6.03 5.40 19.38
CA ASP A 45 -6.25 6.84 19.27
C ASP A 45 -5.43 7.49 18.14
N SER A 46 -4.70 6.70 17.34
CA SER A 46 -3.89 7.24 16.26
C SER A 46 -4.76 7.90 15.19
N LYS A 47 -4.39 9.13 14.84
CA LYS A 47 -5.10 9.96 13.85
C LYS A 47 -4.48 9.88 12.45
N ARG A 48 -3.42 9.09 12.29
CA ARG A 48 -2.68 8.93 11.04
C ARG A 48 -3.14 7.65 10.34
N VAL A 49 -3.45 7.73 9.05
CA VAL A 49 -3.95 6.60 8.26
C VAL A 49 -3.21 6.53 6.94
N MET A 50 -2.72 5.35 6.60
CA MET A 50 -2.16 5.03 5.29
C MET A 50 -3.07 4.03 4.59
N THR A 51 -3.44 4.35 3.36
CA THR A 51 -4.40 3.58 2.58
C THR A 51 -3.70 2.98 1.38
N PHE A 52 -3.83 1.67 1.23
CA PHE A 52 -3.44 0.88 0.06
C PHE A 52 -4.71 0.37 -0.59
N VAL A 53 -5.05 0.94 -1.74
CA VAL A 53 -6.21 0.51 -2.54
C VAL A 53 -5.71 -0.21 -3.77
N ASN A 54 -6.04 -1.49 -3.91
CA ASN A 54 -5.79 -2.19 -5.15
C ASN A 54 -6.93 -1.93 -6.14
N GLN A 55 -6.61 -1.58 -7.38
CA GLN A 55 -7.54 -1.51 -8.50
C GLN A 55 -6.80 -2.00 -9.75
N ASP A 56 -7.29 -3.07 -10.38
CA ASP A 56 -6.68 -3.67 -11.59
C ASP A 56 -5.17 -3.98 -11.44
N ASP A 57 -4.78 -4.55 -10.30
CA ASP A 57 -3.40 -4.86 -9.89
C ASP A 57 -2.47 -3.63 -9.78
N VAL A 58 -3.05 -2.43 -9.75
CA VAL A 58 -2.36 -1.19 -9.43
C VAL A 58 -2.72 -0.79 -8.00
N ILE A 59 -1.71 -0.71 -7.15
CA ILE A 59 -1.87 -0.36 -5.74
C ILE A 59 -1.71 1.16 -5.64
N SER A 60 -2.81 1.85 -5.41
CA SER A 60 -2.85 3.27 -5.07
C SER A 60 -2.53 3.47 -3.59
N PHE A 61 -1.45 4.18 -3.31
CA PHE A 61 -1.09 4.59 -1.96
C PHE A 61 -1.52 6.04 -1.70
N ARG A 62 -2.14 6.27 -0.54
CA ARG A 62 -2.42 7.61 -0.03
C ARG A 62 -2.13 7.68 1.46
N HIS A 63 -1.71 8.85 1.92
CA HIS A 63 -1.36 9.07 3.32
C HIS A 63 -2.08 10.30 3.87
N HIS A 64 -2.97 10.04 4.84
CA HIS A 64 -3.85 11.03 5.44
C HIS A 64 -3.67 11.11 6.95
N THR A 65 -4.03 12.25 7.50
CA THR A 65 -4.44 12.39 8.90
C THR A 65 -5.93 12.69 8.93
N TYR A 66 -6.62 12.25 9.97
CA TYR A 66 -8.04 12.55 10.13
C TYR A 66 -8.32 13.33 11.42
N LYS A 67 -9.38 14.14 11.39
CA LYS A 67 -9.96 14.79 12.56
C LYS A 67 -11.44 14.41 12.62
N LYS A 68 -11.91 14.04 13.82
CA LYS A 68 -13.34 13.85 14.07
C LYS A 68 -13.93 15.21 14.43
N THR A 69 -14.75 15.78 13.55
CA THR A 69 -15.44 17.05 13.82
C THR A 69 -16.69 16.80 14.67
N ASP A 70 -17.45 15.76 14.33
CA ASP A 70 -18.61 15.27 15.09
C ASP A 70 -18.50 13.75 15.34
N GLN A 71 -19.48 13.15 16.01
CA GLN A 71 -19.56 11.69 16.16
C GLN A 71 -19.72 10.94 14.83
N LYS A 72 -20.26 11.60 13.79
CA LYS A 72 -20.54 10.99 12.47
C LYS A 72 -19.61 11.46 11.35
N ASN A 73 -18.96 12.61 11.53
CA ASN A 73 -18.22 13.28 10.47
C ASN A 73 -16.71 13.18 10.72
N ILE A 74 -15.98 12.81 9.68
CA ILE A 74 -14.52 12.69 9.70
C ILE A 74 -13.96 13.52 8.55
N GLU A 75 -13.08 14.45 8.88
CA GLU A 75 -12.34 15.25 7.91
C GLU A 75 -10.97 14.65 7.68
N LEU A 76 -10.62 14.41 6.42
CA LEU A 76 -9.33 13.91 6.00
C LEU A 76 -8.46 15.05 5.47
N THR A 77 -7.21 15.09 5.92
CA THR A 77 -6.18 15.98 5.40
C THR A 77 -5.06 15.12 4.84
N GLU A 78 -4.72 15.33 3.58
CA GLU A 78 -3.63 14.62 2.95
C GLU A 78 -2.28 15.23 3.33
N VAL A 79 -1.33 14.39 3.74
CA VAL A 79 -0.05 14.85 4.31
C VAL A 79 1.17 14.25 3.64
N GLY A 80 1.03 13.12 2.95
CA GLY A 80 2.14 12.37 2.37
C GLY A 80 2.13 12.33 0.84
N PRO A 81 3.06 11.58 0.25
CA PRO A 81 3.13 11.42 -1.19
C PRO A 81 1.94 10.60 -1.73
N ARG A 82 1.59 10.89 -2.98
CA ARG A 82 0.69 10.08 -3.80
C ARG A 82 1.55 9.27 -4.75
N PHE A 83 1.36 7.96 -4.75
CA PHE A 83 1.93 7.13 -5.79
C PHE A 83 1.03 5.94 -6.07
N GLU A 84 1.29 5.37 -7.24
CA GLU A 84 0.75 4.09 -7.67
C GLU A 84 1.93 3.15 -7.84
N MET A 85 1.76 1.92 -7.38
CA MET A 85 2.79 0.90 -7.49
C MET A 85 2.19 -0.37 -8.08
N LYS A 86 2.96 -1.06 -8.91
CA LYS A 86 2.59 -2.33 -9.51
C LYS A 86 3.59 -3.39 -9.09
N LEU A 87 3.10 -4.52 -8.58
CA LEU A 87 3.94 -5.66 -8.26
C LEU A 87 4.54 -6.24 -9.55
N TYR A 88 5.87 -6.34 -9.61
CA TYR A 88 6.56 -6.95 -10.75
C TYR A 88 7.15 -8.33 -10.41
N GLU A 89 7.62 -8.53 -9.17
CA GLU A 89 8.27 -9.75 -8.73
C GLU A 89 8.25 -9.88 -7.21
N ILE A 90 8.17 -11.12 -6.70
CA ILE A 90 8.42 -11.50 -5.31
C ILE A 90 9.44 -12.64 -5.32
N ARG A 91 10.55 -12.48 -4.59
CA ARG A 91 11.56 -13.53 -4.37
C ARG A 91 11.59 -13.95 -2.90
N LEU A 92 11.92 -15.21 -2.66
CA LEU A 92 12.06 -15.81 -1.34
C LEU A 92 13.47 -15.60 -0.79
N GLY A 93 13.90 -14.35 -0.64
CA GLY A 93 15.24 -14.02 -0.16
C GLY A 93 15.42 -12.53 0.06
N THR A 94 16.60 -12.17 0.54
CA THR A 94 17.01 -10.75 0.69
C THR A 94 17.49 -10.19 -0.65
N ILE A 95 17.64 -8.86 -0.73
CA ILE A 95 18.12 -8.18 -1.93
C ILE A 95 19.52 -8.67 -2.32
N ASP A 96 20.40 -8.90 -1.34
CA ASP A 96 21.78 -9.38 -1.58
C ASP A 96 21.82 -10.80 -2.17
N GLN A 97 20.81 -11.62 -1.84
CA GLN A 97 20.69 -12.99 -2.33
C GLN A 97 19.84 -13.09 -3.61
N ALA A 98 19.46 -11.97 -4.22
CA ALA A 98 18.51 -11.96 -5.32
C ALA A 98 18.91 -12.93 -6.44
N ALA A 99 20.19 -13.02 -6.82
CA ALA A 99 20.65 -13.90 -7.90
C ALA A 99 20.43 -15.40 -7.64
N ALA A 100 20.39 -15.83 -6.38
CA ALA A 100 20.25 -17.22 -5.97
C ALA A 100 18.88 -17.55 -5.34
N ALA A 101 18.09 -16.53 -4.99
CA ALA A 101 16.80 -16.71 -4.34
C ALA A 101 15.71 -17.18 -5.31
N ASP A 102 14.88 -18.11 -4.85
CA ASP A 102 13.76 -18.63 -5.63
C ASP A 102 12.69 -17.55 -5.89
N THR A 103 12.10 -17.58 -7.08
CA THR A 103 11.02 -16.67 -7.46
C THR A 103 9.68 -17.21 -6.99
N GLU A 104 9.02 -16.51 -6.06
CA GLU A 104 7.67 -16.85 -5.59
C GLU A 104 6.62 -16.47 -6.64
N TRP A 105 6.75 -15.27 -7.22
CA TRP A 105 5.84 -14.77 -8.25
C TRP A 105 6.53 -13.74 -9.14
N VAL A 106 6.16 -13.71 -10.42
CA VAL A 106 6.66 -12.71 -11.39
C VAL A 106 5.57 -12.31 -12.37
N ALA A 107 5.51 -11.02 -12.68
CA ALA A 107 4.63 -10.47 -13.69
C ALA A 107 5.10 -10.90 -15.09
N ARG A 108 4.21 -11.53 -15.86
CA ARG A 108 4.49 -11.99 -17.24
C ARG A 108 3.65 -11.20 -18.25
N PRO A 109 4.11 -10.01 -18.70
CA PRO A 109 3.30 -9.11 -19.53
C PRO A 109 3.08 -9.62 -20.96
N TYR A 110 3.98 -10.46 -21.47
CA TYR A 110 3.96 -10.94 -22.85
C TYR A 110 3.08 -12.19 -23.08
N MET A 111 2.25 -12.57 -22.11
CA MET A 111 1.26 -13.64 -22.30
C MET A 111 -0.04 -13.07 -22.88
N ASN A 112 -0.68 -13.79 -23.81
CA ASN A 112 -1.93 -13.35 -24.45
C ASN A 112 -3.06 -13.00 -23.45
N THR A 113 -3.10 -13.67 -22.30
CA THR A 113 -4.10 -13.46 -21.25
C THR A 113 -3.65 -12.48 -20.17
N ALA A 114 -2.43 -11.93 -20.23
CA ALA A 114 -1.85 -11.10 -19.18
C ALA A 114 -2.71 -9.88 -18.84
N LYS A 115 -3.26 -9.21 -19.87
CA LYS A 115 -4.10 -8.01 -19.69
C LYS A 115 -5.47 -8.29 -19.06
N LYS A 116 -5.93 -9.55 -19.07
CA LYS A 116 -7.26 -9.94 -18.57
C LYS A 116 -7.22 -10.52 -17.15
N ARG A 117 -6.03 -10.89 -16.67
CA ARG A 117 -5.86 -11.53 -15.37
C ARG A 117 -5.67 -10.46 -14.31
N LYS A 118 -6.45 -10.56 -13.23
CA LYS A 118 -6.19 -9.89 -11.95
C LYS A 118 -5.49 -10.86 -11.03
N TYR A 119 -4.43 -10.43 -10.38
CA TYR A 119 -3.60 -11.28 -9.52
C TYR A 119 -3.79 -10.97 -8.04
N LEU A 120 -4.08 -9.73 -7.66
CA LEU A 120 -4.20 -9.29 -6.27
C LEU A 120 -5.64 -9.35 -5.71
N SER A 121 -6.65 -9.33 -6.59
CA SER A 121 -8.07 -9.50 -6.24
C SER A 121 -8.67 -10.75 -6.90
N THR A 122 -9.71 -11.30 -6.27
CA THR A 122 -10.51 -12.42 -6.79
C THR A 122 -11.74 -11.95 -7.57
N GLU A 123 -12.10 -10.68 -7.44
CA GLU A 123 -13.20 -9.97 -8.12
C GLU A 123 -12.63 -8.88 -9.04
#